data_AF-A0A352B9L2-F1
#
_entry.id   AF-A0A352B9L2-F1
#
_cell.length_a   1.000
_cell.length_b   1.000
_cell.length_c   1.000
_cell.angle_alpha   90.00
_cell.angle_beta   90.00
_cell.angle_gamma   90.00
#
_symmetry.space_group_name_H-M   'P 1'
#
loop_
_entity.id
_entity.type
_entity.pdbx_description
1 polymer ?
#
loop_
_entity_poly.entity_id
_entity_poly.type
_entity_poly.pdbx_seq_one_letter_code
_entity_poly.pdbx_strand_id
1 'polypeptide(L)'
;MPVKLIAVLALAVFVASFTGFNLDNRCNLWLFHKFENLPVVTLVMASFIAGVIVTLPFTFGKSRRNEKPGAEVNLSKKRKPRKETLPAAAEYSSDQNQP
;
A
#
# COMPACT_ATOMS: atom_id res chain seq x y z
N MET A 1 -7.89 3.72 -6.74
CA MET A 1 -8.16 2.26 -6.65
C MET A 1 -8.90 1.87 -5.37
N PRO A 2 -8.49 2.25 -4.14
CA PRO A 2 -9.23 1.89 -2.92
C PRO A 2 -10.62 2.55 -2.81
N VAL A 3 -10.77 3.78 -3.29
CA VAL A 3 -12.06 4.51 -3.28
C VAL A 3 -13.16 3.78 -4.06
N LYS A 4 -12.81 3.15 -5.19
CA LYS A 4 -13.76 2.35 -5.99
C LYS A 4 -14.24 1.13 -5.21
N LEU A 5 -13.34 0.48 -4.47
CA LEU A 5 -13.67 -0.67 -3.63
C LEU A 5 -14.58 -0.28 -2.47
N ILE A 6 -14.29 0.85 -1.80
CA ILE A 6 -15.14 1.41 -0.74
C ILE A 6 -16.53 1.77 -1.29
N ALA A 7 -16.61 2.37 -2.47
CA ALA A 7 -17.87 2.71 -3.11
C ALA A 7 -18.71 1.47 -3.47
N VAL A 8 -18.08 0.42 -4.04
CA VAL A 8 -18.75 -0.85 -4.32
C VAL A 8 -19.22 -1.53 -3.03
N LEU A 9 -18.40 -1.51 -1.97
CA LEU A 9 -18.76 -2.07 -0.68
C LEU A 9 -19.94 -1.32 -0.05
N ALA A 10 -19.93 0.02 -0.09
CA ALA A 10 -21.03 0.84 0.38
C ALA A 10 -22.32 0.57 -0.40
N LEU A 11 -22.23 0.43 -1.73
CA LEU A 11 -23.37 0.07 -2.57
C LEU A 11 -23.91 -1.33 -2.23
N ALA A 12 -23.02 -2.31 -2.03
CA ALA A 12 -23.41 -3.67 -1.67
C ALA A 12 -24.13 -3.71 -0.31
N VAL A 13 -23.62 -2.97 0.69
CA VAL A 13 -24.28 -2.82 2.00
C VAL A 13 -25.63 -2.14 1.83
N PHE A 14 -25.71 -1.07 1.05
CA PHE A 14 -26.96 -0.36 0.78
C PHE A 14 -28.03 -1.27 0.16
N VAL A 15 -27.68 -2.01 -0.90
CA VAL A 15 -28.59 -2.96 -1.54
C VAL A 15 -28.99 -4.07 -0.56
N ALA A 16 -28.03 -4.65 0.17
CA ALA A 16 -28.32 -5.69 1.16
C ALA A 16 -29.21 -5.20 2.29
N SER A 17 -29.07 -3.96 2.75
CA SER A 17 -29.96 -3.35 3.74
C SER A 17 -31.36 -3.15 3.16
N PHE A 18 -31.50 -2.63 1.94
CA PHE A 18 -32.80 -2.43 1.29
C PHE A 18 -33.53 -3.74 1.03
N THR A 19 -32.84 -4.70 0.42
CA THR A 19 -33.37 -6.04 0.21
C THR A 19 -33.70 -6.69 1.55
N GLY A 20 -32.78 -6.61 2.50
CA GLY A 20 -32.99 -7.13 3.84
C GLY A 20 -34.23 -6.57 4.51
N PHE A 21 -34.37 -5.24 4.61
CA PHE A 21 -35.51 -4.61 5.28
C PHE A 21 -36.85 -4.89 4.57
N ASN A 22 -36.81 -5.17 3.28
CA ASN A 22 -37.98 -5.60 2.54
C ASN A 22 -38.32 -7.08 2.76
N LEU A 23 -37.35 -7.91 3.14
CA LEU A 23 -37.61 -9.28 3.58
C LEU A 23 -38.05 -9.30 5.05
N ASP A 24 -39.29 -9.73 5.29
CA ASP A 24 -39.84 -9.91 6.65
C ASP A 24 -39.34 -11.19 7.33
N ASN A 25 -38.09 -11.56 7.08
CA ASN A 25 -37.49 -12.76 7.65
C ASN A 25 -37.06 -12.52 9.08
N ARG A 26 -37.70 -13.24 10.00
CA ARG A 26 -37.37 -13.29 11.42
C ARG A 26 -36.63 -14.59 11.71
N CYS A 27 -35.67 -14.54 12.62
CA CYS A 27 -34.96 -15.70 13.10
C CYS A 27 -34.80 -15.66 14.62
N ASN A 28 -34.60 -16.84 15.20
CA ASN A 28 -34.32 -16.99 16.61
C ASN A 28 -32.82 -17.24 16.79
N LEU A 29 -32.16 -16.36 17.54
CA LEU A 29 -30.74 -16.52 17.87
C LEU A 29 -30.62 -17.14 19.26
N TRP A 30 -29.74 -18.13 19.39
CA TRP A 30 -29.38 -18.69 20.70
C TRP A 30 -27.94 -18.32 21.02
N LEU A 31 -27.77 -17.31 21.88
CA LEU A 31 -26.45 -16.81 22.27
C LEU A 31 -26.49 -16.40 23.74
N PHE A 32 -26.17 -17.35 24.63
CA PHE A 32 -26.32 -17.26 26.10
C PHE A 32 -27.76 -17.02 26.61
N HIS A 33 -28.69 -16.61 25.76
CA HIS A 33 -30.14 -16.61 25.96
C HIS A 33 -30.86 -16.78 24.60
N LYS A 34 -32.14 -17.14 24.62
CA LYS A 34 -32.99 -17.20 23.41
C LYS A 34 -33.44 -15.78 23.08
N PHE A 35 -33.02 -15.26 21.93
CA PHE A 35 -33.55 -14.04 21.36
C PHE A 35 -34.49 -14.40 20.23
N GLU A 36 -35.79 -14.20 20.45
CA GLU A 36 -36.83 -14.53 19.49
C GLU A 36 -37.18 -13.33 18.60
N ASN A 37 -37.65 -13.62 17.39
CA ASN A 37 -38.17 -12.62 16.45
C ASN A 37 -37.17 -11.53 16.03
N LEU A 38 -35.87 -11.87 15.97
CA LEU A 38 -34.87 -10.94 15.47
C LEU A 38 -34.93 -10.87 13.94
N PRO A 39 -35.01 -9.67 13.33
CA PRO A 39 -34.86 -9.54 11.89
C PRO A 39 -33.48 -10.04 11.46
N VAL A 40 -33.44 -10.93 10.47
CA VAL A 40 -32.18 -11.53 9.96
C VAL A 40 -31.19 -10.45 9.51
N VAL A 41 -31.71 -9.39 8.90
CA VAL A 41 -30.95 -8.21 8.44
C VAL A 41 -30.12 -7.60 9.55
N THR A 42 -30.71 -7.42 10.73
CA THR A 42 -30.05 -6.78 11.86
C THR A 42 -28.86 -7.62 12.33
N LEU A 43 -28.98 -8.94 12.31
CA LEU A 43 -27.89 -9.85 12.66
C LEU A 43 -26.76 -9.84 11.63
N VAL A 44 -27.10 -9.82 10.33
CA VAL A 44 -26.11 -9.73 9.26
C VAL A 44 -25.36 -8.40 9.28
N MET A 45 -26.05 -7.29 9.55
CA MET A 45 -25.41 -5.99 9.72
C MET A 45 -24.52 -5.94 10.96
N ALA A 46 -25.00 -6.51 12.08
CA ALA A 46 -24.22 -6.59 13.31
C ALA A 46 -22.94 -7.43 13.14
N SER A 47 -23.02 -8.58 12.45
CA SER A 47 -21.85 -9.43 12.18
C SER A 47 -20.86 -8.75 11.24
N PHE A 48 -21.34 -8.04 10.23
CA PHE A 48 -20.50 -7.26 9.34
C PHE A 48 -19.75 -6.16 10.08
N ILE A 49 -20.44 -5.35 10.89
CA ILE A 49 -19.82 -4.28 11.69
C ILE A 49 -18.80 -4.87 12.67
N ALA A 50 -19.15 -5.95 13.38
CA ALA A 50 -18.23 -6.63 14.28
C ALA A 50 -16.98 -7.12 13.53
N GLY A 51 -17.14 -7.73 12.36
CA GLY A 51 -16.03 -8.14 11.50
C GLY A 51 -15.16 -6.97 11.05
N VAL A 52 -15.75 -5.82 10.70
CA VAL A 52 -14.99 -4.60 10.38
C VAL A 52 -14.19 -4.14 11.60
N ILE A 53 -14.82 -4.00 12.77
CA ILE A 53 -14.13 -3.56 14.00
C ILE A 53 -12.97 -4.48 14.35
N VAL A 54 -13.15 -5.80 14.22
CA VAL A 54 -12.10 -6.79 14.47
C VAL A 54 -10.98 -6.67 13.44
N THR A 55 -11.28 -6.42 12.16
CA THR A 55 -10.25 -6.34 11.11
C THR A 55 -9.47 -5.01 11.11
N LEU A 56 -10.06 -3.91 11.59
CA LEU A 56 -9.40 -2.60 11.67
C LEU A 56 -8.03 -2.61 12.39
N PRO A 57 -7.89 -3.12 13.63
CA PRO A 57 -6.60 -3.16 14.32
C PRO A 57 -5.59 -4.06 13.62
N PHE A 58 -6.02 -5.14 12.95
CA PHE A 58 -5.10 -6.00 12.18
C PHE A 58 -4.68 -5.38 10.85
N THR A 59 -5.53 -4.55 10.25
CA THR A 59 -5.26 -3.88 8.97
C THR A 59 -4.35 -2.67 9.16
N PHE A 60 -4.58 -1.86 10.20
CA PHE A 60 -3.81 -0.64 10.46
C PHE A 60 -2.71 -0.80 11.52
N GLY A 61 -2.74 -1.84 12.35
CA GLY A 61 -1.78 -2.07 13.43
C GLY A 61 -0.41 -2.59 12.99
N LYS A 62 -0.27 -3.03 11.73
CA LYS A 62 1.06 -3.26 11.14
C LYS A 62 1.65 -1.92 10.75
N SER A 63 2.15 -1.18 11.75
CA SER A 63 3.09 -0.09 11.53
C SER A 63 4.16 -0.64 10.60
N ARG A 64 4.23 -0.09 9.38
CA ARG A 64 5.39 -0.26 8.53
C ARG A 64 6.52 0.36 9.34
N ARG A 65 7.24 -0.48 10.10
CA ARG A 65 8.59 -0.16 10.57
C ARG A 65 9.25 0.45 9.35
N ASN A 66 9.52 1.74 9.44
CA ASN A 66 10.11 2.51 8.36
C ASN A 66 11.25 1.68 7.77
N GLU A 67 11.05 1.10 6.59
CA GLU A 67 12.15 0.99 5.67
C GLU A 67 12.44 2.45 5.34
N LYS A 68 13.33 3.04 6.15
CA LYS A 68 14.00 4.28 5.78
C LYS A 68 14.48 4.02 4.35
N PRO A 69 14.00 4.74 3.32
CA PRO A 69 14.81 4.82 2.13
C PRO A 69 16.10 5.48 2.63
N GLY A 70 17.18 4.72 2.59
CA GLY A 70 18.48 5.16 3.04
C GLY A 70 18.82 6.50 2.39
N ALA A 71 18.59 7.57 3.13
CA ALA A 71 19.35 8.80 2.99
C ALA A 71 20.71 8.52 3.63
N GLU A 72 21.53 7.71 2.95
CA GLU A 72 22.98 7.79 3.08
C GLU A 72 23.49 8.35 1.74
N VAL A 73 23.50 9.68 1.68
CA VAL A 73 24.73 10.47 1.59
C VAL A 73 25.26 10.52 0.16
N ASN A 74 24.87 11.62 -0.48
CA ASN A 74 25.64 12.25 -1.54
C ASN A 74 27.04 12.60 -1.01
N LEU A 75 27.98 11.63 -0.96
CA LEU A 75 29.40 11.93 -0.91
C LEU A 75 29.99 11.73 -2.31
N SER A 76 30.17 12.88 -2.97
CA SER A 76 31.37 13.16 -3.76
C SER A 76 31.66 12.23 -4.95
N LYS A 77 30.92 12.42 -6.04
CA LYS A 77 31.50 12.26 -7.40
C LYS A 77 31.50 13.59 -8.16
N LYS A 78 32.02 14.64 -7.53
CA LYS A 78 32.50 15.84 -8.23
C LYS A 78 33.96 15.61 -8.64
N ARG A 79 34.19 14.76 -9.65
CA ARG A 79 35.46 14.74 -10.41
C ARG A 79 35.12 14.87 -11.89
N LYS A 80 35.02 16.13 -12.33
CA LYS A 80 35.19 16.50 -13.75
C LYS A 80 36.61 16.07 -14.15
N PRO A 81 36.83 15.20 -15.14
CA PRO A 81 38.10 15.22 -15.84
C PRO A 81 38.12 16.51 -16.66
N ARG A 82 38.97 17.43 -16.20
CA ARG A 82 39.39 18.64 -16.90
C ARG A 82 39.87 18.21 -18.29
N LYS A 83 39.16 18.66 -19.33
CA LYS A 83 39.70 18.68 -20.69
C LYS A 83 40.81 19.73 -20.68
N GLU A 84 42.05 19.30 -20.54
CA GLU A 84 43.19 20.10 -20.95
C GLU A 84 43.44 19.80 -22.43
N THR A 85 43.19 20.84 -23.22
CA THR A 85 43.41 20.93 -24.65
C THR A 85 44.83 21.46 -24.86
N LEU A 86 45.67 20.64 -25.50
CA LEU A 86 46.83 20.98 -26.37
C LEU A 86 48.13 21.54 -25.73
N PRO A 87 49.33 21.36 -26.35
CA PRO A 87 49.54 21.44 -27.79
C PRO A 87 50.36 20.35 -28.49
N ALA A 88 50.13 20.35 -29.81
CA ALA A 88 50.89 19.68 -30.84
C ALA A 88 52.25 20.38 -31.08
N ALA A 89 53.16 19.60 -31.66
CA ALA A 89 54.36 20.01 -32.39
C ALA A 89 55.51 20.63 -31.57
N ALA A 90 56.55 19.83 -31.33
CA ALA A 90 57.93 20.17 -31.66
C ALA A 90 58.87 18.99 -31.33
N GLU A 91 59.55 18.50 -32.37
CA GLU A 91 60.98 18.13 -32.38
C GLU A 91 61.45 16.93 -31.52
N TYR A 92 61.79 15.80 -32.16
CA TYR A 92 63.07 15.50 -32.84
C TYR A 92 64.16 15.04 -31.85
N SER A 93 64.33 13.71 -31.72
CA SER A 93 65.62 12.98 -31.71
C SER A 93 65.45 11.59 -31.11
N SER A 94 65.38 10.56 -31.96
CA SER A 94 65.98 9.25 -31.66
C SER A 94 66.42 8.66 -32.99
N ASP A 95 67.55 9.21 -33.47
CA ASP A 95 68.35 8.60 -34.52
C ASP A 95 68.92 7.28 -33.97
N GLN A 96 68.62 6.20 -34.69
CA GLN A 96 69.22 4.91 -34.48
C GLN A 96 70.54 4.85 -35.27
N ASN A 97 71.66 4.65 -34.58
CA ASN A 97 72.52 3.49 -34.87
C ASN A 97 73.75 3.43 -33.97
N GLN A 98 74.13 2.20 -33.66
CA GLN A 98 75.37 1.72 -33.08
C GLN A 98 75.75 0.48 -33.91
N PRO A 99 77.03 0.08 -34.08
CA PRO A 99 78.32 0.79 -34.04
C PRO A 99 78.90 1.10 -35.44
#